data_AF-A0A158KQY0-F1
#
_entry.id   AF-A0A158KQY0-F1
#
_cell.length_a   1.000
_cell.length_b   1.000
_cell.length_c   1.000
_cell.angle_alpha   90.00
_cell.angle_beta   90.00
_cell.angle_gamma   90.00
#
_symmetry.space_group_name_H-M   'P 1'
#
loop_
_entity.id
_entity.type
_entity.pdbx_description
1 polymer ?
#
loop_
_entity_poly.entity_id
_entity_poly.type
_entity_poly.pdbx_seq_one_letter_code
_entity_poly.pdbx_strand_id
1 'polypeptide(L)'
;MLTYKFISPRGAVLSRLRIPFALTWRAERGSLRVQKSDTERMFGQRGSFFVPMEELFDSHILPDAYGSAVGQLVIATDPAHSDSGCEPDWDSLRSAYIRGSRGFGLALAQRMFTHPWFEWDLRFVATQLATTSKDLQATLFRDAYSYESALRRCRRLHGMLERGHSGCFFTRVAEP
;
A
#
# COMPACT_ATOMS: atom_id res chain seq x y z
N MET A 1 -6.17 -6.70 8.30
CA MET A 1 -5.14 -6.46 7.27
C MET A 1 -5.76 -6.75 5.91
N LEU A 2 -5.08 -6.48 4.79
CA LEU A 2 -5.57 -6.93 3.48
C LEU A 2 -4.60 -7.95 2.89
N THR A 3 -5.11 -9.13 2.55
CA THR A 3 -4.30 -10.22 2.00
C THR A 3 -4.68 -10.47 0.55
N TYR A 4 -3.68 -10.48 -0.32
CA TYR A 4 -3.83 -10.83 -1.73
C TYR A 4 -2.97 -12.05 -2.04
N LYS A 5 -3.55 -13.05 -2.69
CA LYS A 5 -2.78 -14.10 -3.35
C LYS A 5 -2.26 -13.55 -4.67
N PHE A 6 -0.98 -13.78 -4.97
CA PHE A 6 -0.41 -13.45 -6.27
C PHE A 6 -0.01 -14.72 -7.04
N ILE A 7 -0.12 -14.65 -8.36
CA ILE A 7 0.31 -15.72 -9.28
C ILE A 7 1.06 -15.07 -10.45
N SER A 8 2.22 -15.63 -10.80
CA SER A 8 2.99 -15.21 -11.96
C SER A 8 3.52 -16.43 -12.74
N PRO A 9 2.91 -16.79 -13.88
CA PRO A 9 3.31 -17.97 -14.66
C PRO A 9 4.70 -17.83 -15.29
N ARG A 10 5.04 -16.64 -15.80
CA ARG A 10 6.32 -16.41 -16.51
C ARG A 10 7.36 -15.67 -15.67
N GLY A 11 7.06 -15.45 -14.40
CA GLY A 11 7.80 -14.51 -13.56
C GLY A 11 7.41 -13.06 -13.87
N ALA A 12 7.81 -12.17 -12.98
CA ALA A 12 7.52 -10.75 -13.06
C ALA A 12 8.60 -9.95 -12.33
N VAL A 13 8.87 -8.75 -12.84
CA VAL A 13 9.67 -7.75 -12.14
C VAL A 13 8.77 -6.53 -11.89
N LEU A 14 8.59 -6.21 -10.61
CA LEU A 14 7.84 -5.04 -10.16
C LEU A 14 8.86 -4.02 -9.62
N SER A 15 9.21 -3.04 -10.44
CA SER A 15 10.29 -2.09 -10.12
C SER A 15 9.79 -0.77 -9.55
N ARG A 16 10.66 -0.15 -8.75
CA ARG A 16 10.49 1.19 -8.19
C ARG A 16 9.14 1.34 -7.50
N LEU A 17 8.78 0.34 -6.70
CA LEU A 17 7.60 0.37 -5.86
C LEU A 17 7.91 1.16 -4.60
N ARG A 18 7.00 2.06 -4.24
CA ARG A 18 7.07 2.80 -2.99
C ARG A 18 5.65 2.93 -2.48
N ILE A 19 5.38 2.39 -1.30
CA ILE A 19 4.02 2.26 -0.78
C ILE A 19 3.93 3.01 0.55
N PRO A 20 2.85 3.77 0.80
CA PRO A 20 2.74 4.64 1.98
C PRO A 20 2.35 3.89 3.28
N PHE A 21 2.40 2.56 3.29
CA PHE A 21 2.19 1.73 4.46
C PHE A 21 3.02 0.45 4.32
N ALA A 22 3.25 -0.22 5.44
CA ALA A 22 4.05 -1.43 5.47
C ALA A 22 3.36 -2.58 4.73
N LEU A 23 4.17 -3.44 4.11
CA LEU A 23 3.69 -4.62 3.40
C LEU A 23 4.63 -5.80 3.62
N THR A 24 4.07 -6.99 3.52
CA THR A 24 4.81 -8.24 3.65
C THR A 24 4.55 -9.11 2.43
N TRP A 25 5.61 -9.46 1.73
CA TRP A 25 5.58 -10.45 0.67
C TRP A 25 5.88 -11.83 1.24
N ARG A 26 5.13 -12.85 0.82
CA ARG A 26 5.36 -14.25 1.19
C ARG A 26 5.39 -15.11 -0.07
N ALA A 27 6.38 -15.96 -0.22
CA ALA A 27 6.48 -16.92 -1.31
C ALA A 27 5.96 -18.28 -0.84
N GLU A 28 5.04 -18.87 -1.61
CA GLU A 28 4.56 -20.23 -1.40
C GLU A 28 5.21 -21.19 -2.42
N ARG A 29 5.37 -20.73 -3.67
CA ARG A 29 5.94 -21.49 -4.79
C ARG A 29 6.74 -20.58 -5.71
N GLY A 30 7.78 -21.11 -6.35
CA GLY A 30 8.73 -20.26 -7.10
C GLY A 30 9.72 -19.54 -6.17
N SER A 31 10.50 -18.64 -6.74
CA SER A 31 11.44 -17.79 -6.01
C SER A 31 10.95 -16.35 -6.00
N LEU A 32 11.00 -15.72 -4.83
CA LEU A 32 10.70 -14.31 -4.63
C LEU A 32 11.92 -13.63 -4.02
N ARG A 33 12.30 -12.49 -4.57
CA ARG A 33 13.31 -11.61 -3.99
C ARG A 33 12.73 -10.21 -3.91
N VAL A 34 12.82 -9.61 -2.73
CA VAL A 34 12.42 -8.22 -2.51
C VAL A 34 13.66 -7.46 -2.06
N GLN A 35 14.10 -6.53 -2.88
CA GLN A 35 15.33 -5.77 -2.68
C GLN A 35 15.02 -4.27 -2.61
N LYS A 36 15.83 -3.52 -1.89
CA LYS A 36 15.74 -2.05 -1.91
C LYS A 36 16.21 -1.55 -3.27
N SER A 37 15.48 -0.67 -3.95
CA SER A 37 15.82 -0.34 -5.34
C SER A 37 17.19 0.35 -5.47
N ASP A 38 17.61 1.05 -4.41
CA ASP A 38 18.87 1.81 -4.41
C ASP A 38 20.05 1.00 -3.84
N THR A 39 19.82 -0.23 -3.37
CA THR A 39 20.87 -1.09 -2.80
C THR A 39 20.57 -2.57 -3.07
N GLU A 40 21.56 -3.40 -3.35
CA GLU A 40 21.33 -4.87 -3.49
C GLU A 40 20.90 -5.60 -2.19
N ARG A 41 20.55 -4.85 -1.13
CA ARG A 41 20.08 -5.39 0.15
C ARG A 41 18.66 -5.93 0.02
N MET A 42 18.46 -7.14 0.52
CA MET A 42 17.15 -7.80 0.60
C MET A 42 16.38 -7.40 1.86
N PHE A 43 15.05 -7.32 1.76
CA PHE A 43 14.13 -7.01 2.87
C PHE A 43 13.78 -8.22 3.76
N GLY A 44 14.55 -9.31 3.68
CA GLY A 44 14.28 -10.55 4.43
C GLY A 44 15.10 -11.74 3.96
N GLN A 45 14.86 -12.88 4.59
CA GLN A 45 15.45 -14.18 4.24
C GLN A 45 14.34 -15.23 4.16
N ARG A 46 14.49 -16.22 3.26
CA ARG A 46 13.66 -17.44 3.19
C ARG A 46 12.15 -17.21 3.03
N GLY A 47 11.75 -16.56 1.94
CA GLY A 47 10.36 -16.61 1.46
C GLY A 47 9.37 -15.70 2.19
N SER A 48 9.79 -14.88 3.16
CA SER A 48 8.98 -13.78 3.70
C SER A 48 9.81 -12.50 3.78
N PHE A 49 9.28 -11.40 3.23
CA PHE A 49 9.99 -10.14 3.09
C PHE A 49 9.11 -8.98 3.58
N PHE A 50 9.56 -8.28 4.61
CA PHE A 50 8.86 -7.14 5.18
C PHE A 50 9.43 -5.85 4.60
N VAL A 51 8.60 -5.07 3.94
CA VAL A 51 8.96 -3.75 3.43
C VAL A 51 8.33 -2.70 4.35
N PRO A 52 9.14 -1.87 5.02
CA PRO A 52 8.65 -0.74 5.81
C PRO A 52 7.86 0.25 4.96
N MET A 53 7.02 1.06 5.62
CA MET A 53 6.33 2.17 4.94
C MET A 53 7.34 3.10 4.26
N GLU A 54 6.95 3.68 3.13
CA GLU A 54 7.70 4.71 2.41
C GLU A 54 9.06 4.25 1.83
N GLU A 55 9.44 2.98 1.97
CA GLU A 55 10.66 2.43 1.38
C GLU A 55 10.51 2.15 -0.12
N LEU A 56 11.58 2.41 -0.89
CA LEU A 56 11.65 2.15 -2.32
C LEU A 56 12.23 0.74 -2.55
N PHE A 57 11.52 -0.09 -3.30
CA PHE A 57 11.90 -1.48 -3.50
C PHE A 57 11.53 -2.03 -4.87
N ASP A 58 12.23 -3.09 -5.26
CA ASP A 58 11.89 -3.94 -6.40
C ASP A 58 11.52 -5.34 -5.92
N SER A 59 10.56 -5.95 -6.60
CA SER A 59 10.18 -7.34 -6.40
C SER A 59 10.49 -8.14 -7.66
N HIS A 60 11.28 -9.21 -7.50
CA HIS A 60 11.61 -10.16 -8.55
C HIS A 60 10.95 -11.49 -8.25
N ILE A 61 10.05 -11.90 -9.13
CA ILE A 61 9.24 -13.11 -9.02
C ILE A 61 9.70 -14.05 -10.14
N LEU A 62 10.14 -15.25 -9.78
CA LEU A 62 10.64 -16.26 -10.71
C LEU A 62 9.84 -17.56 -10.54
N PRO A 63 9.35 -18.16 -11.64
CA PRO A 63 8.62 -19.43 -11.57
C PRO A 63 9.54 -20.57 -11.15
N ASP A 64 8.98 -21.62 -10.55
CA ASP A 64 9.71 -22.86 -10.31
C ASP A 64 9.68 -23.80 -11.54
N ALA A 65 10.13 -25.05 -11.34
CA ALA A 65 10.16 -26.08 -12.37
C ALA A 65 8.79 -26.43 -12.98
N TYR A 66 7.68 -26.18 -12.28
CA TYR A 66 6.33 -26.38 -12.83
C TYR A 66 5.75 -25.10 -13.45
N GLY A 67 6.60 -24.11 -13.76
CA GLY A 67 6.26 -22.97 -14.61
C GLY A 67 5.31 -21.94 -13.96
N SER A 68 5.36 -21.76 -12.64
CA SER A 68 4.63 -20.68 -11.97
C SER A 68 5.24 -20.29 -10.63
N ALA A 69 5.10 -19.02 -10.27
CA ALA A 69 5.35 -18.51 -8.93
C ALA A 69 4.04 -18.12 -8.25
N VAL A 70 3.90 -18.47 -6.98
CA VAL A 70 2.69 -18.21 -6.19
C VAL A 70 3.10 -17.72 -4.81
N GLY A 71 2.33 -16.80 -4.26
CA GLY A 71 2.53 -16.36 -2.90
C GLY A 71 1.45 -15.40 -2.43
N GLN A 72 1.75 -14.67 -1.37
CA GLN A 72 0.86 -13.71 -0.75
C GLN A 72 1.53 -12.34 -0.64
N LEU A 73 0.72 -11.30 -0.81
CA LEU A 73 1.03 -9.93 -0.46
C LEU A 73 0.08 -9.52 0.65
N VAL A 74 0.62 -9.30 1.85
CA VAL A 74 -0.10 -8.82 3.03
C VAL A 74 0.16 -7.34 3.18
N ILE A 75 -0.90 -6.55 3.19
CA ILE A 75 -0.84 -5.10 3.31
C ILE A 75 -1.34 -4.72 4.70
N ALA A 76 -0.52 -3.98 5.45
CA ALA A 76 -0.85 -3.48 6.77
C ALA A 76 -1.81 -2.27 6.67
N THR A 77 -3.03 -2.53 6.23
CA THR A 77 -4.16 -1.59 6.30
C THR A 77 -5.22 -2.14 7.23
N ASP A 78 -5.99 -1.24 7.83
CA ASP A 78 -7.17 -1.63 8.60
C ASP A 78 -8.31 -1.98 7.61
N PRO A 79 -8.81 -3.22 7.59
CA PRO A 79 -9.85 -3.66 6.66
C PRO A 79 -11.25 -3.28 7.14
N ALA A 80 -11.40 -2.68 8.34
CA ALA A 80 -12.69 -2.47 9.01
C ALA A 80 -13.73 -1.64 8.24
N HIS A 81 -13.41 -1.13 7.05
CA HIS A 81 -14.33 -0.33 6.23
C HIS A 81 -14.34 -0.78 4.76
N SER A 82 -14.18 -2.07 4.49
CA SER A 82 -14.61 -2.61 3.22
C SER A 82 -16.12 -2.85 3.23
N ASP A 83 -16.92 -1.78 3.28
CA ASP A 83 -18.36 -1.88 3.01
C ASP A 83 -18.87 -0.60 2.33
N SER A 84 -19.15 -0.74 1.03
CA SER A 84 -20.20 -0.09 0.23
C SER A 84 -20.37 1.45 0.22
N GLY A 85 -19.54 2.23 0.90
CA GLY A 85 -19.60 3.70 0.87
C GLY A 85 -18.80 4.31 -0.30
N CYS A 86 -19.43 5.22 -1.05
CA CYS A 86 -18.70 6.13 -1.97
C CYS A 86 -17.79 7.11 -1.22
N GLU A 87 -17.96 7.24 0.10
CA GLU A 87 -17.32 8.26 0.93
C GLU A 87 -16.32 7.65 1.93
N PRO A 88 -15.16 8.31 2.18
CA PRO A 88 -14.24 7.93 3.23
C PRO A 88 -14.82 8.16 4.63
N ASP A 89 -14.40 7.34 5.59
CA ASP A 89 -14.68 7.54 7.02
C ASP A 89 -13.91 8.76 7.57
N TRP A 90 -14.60 9.92 7.58
CA TRP A 90 -14.08 11.18 8.06
C TRP A 90 -13.92 11.24 9.58
N ASP A 91 -14.75 10.51 10.34
CA ASP A 91 -14.72 10.53 11.81
C ASP A 91 -13.45 9.86 12.34
N SER A 92 -13.04 8.76 11.72
CA SER A 92 -11.76 8.10 12.00
C SER A 92 -10.57 9.00 11.65
N LEU A 93 -10.61 9.70 10.50
CA LEU A 93 -9.56 10.65 10.12
C LEU A 93 -9.48 11.85 11.07
N ARG A 94 -10.64 12.39 11.48
CA ARG A 94 -10.71 13.46 12.47
C ARG A 94 -10.15 13.03 13.81
N SER A 95 -10.50 11.82 14.25
CA SER A 95 -9.95 11.22 15.48
C SER A 95 -8.44 11.00 15.40
N ALA A 96 -7.91 10.61 14.23
CA ALA A 96 -6.47 10.50 14.02
C ALA A 96 -5.76 11.86 14.04
N TYR A 97 -6.40 12.89 13.46
CA TYR A 97 -5.88 14.26 13.44
C TYR A 97 -5.86 14.89 14.85
N ILE A 98 -6.97 14.83 15.58
CA ILE A 98 -7.12 15.42 16.92
C ILE A 98 -6.18 14.79 17.94
N ARG A 99 -5.96 13.46 17.85
CA ARG A 99 -5.02 12.76 18.74
C ARG A 99 -3.61 13.34 18.68
N GLY A 100 -3.26 14.09 17.62
CA GLY A 100 -2.02 14.87 17.54
C GLY A 100 -0.74 14.04 17.48
N SER A 101 -0.83 12.71 17.59
CA SER A 101 0.27 11.77 17.51
C SER A 101 0.73 11.57 16.07
N ARG A 102 2.01 11.22 15.89
CA ARG A 102 2.53 10.75 14.60
C ARG A 102 1.65 9.60 14.09
N GLY A 103 1.13 9.70 12.87
CA GLY A 103 0.27 8.65 12.29
C GLY A 103 -0.95 9.15 11.52
N PHE A 104 -1.21 10.46 11.50
CA PHE A 104 -2.24 11.02 10.64
C PHE A 104 -1.93 10.76 9.16
N GLY A 105 -0.66 10.92 8.74
CA GLY A 105 -0.26 10.65 7.36
C GLY A 105 -0.52 9.20 6.92
N LEU A 106 -0.25 8.24 7.82
CA LEU A 106 -0.56 6.83 7.60
C LEU A 106 -2.07 6.58 7.50
N ALA A 107 -2.85 7.14 8.43
CA ALA A 107 -4.31 7.00 8.44
C ALA A 107 -4.93 7.55 7.14
N LEU A 108 -4.49 8.74 6.71
CA LEU A 108 -4.92 9.33 5.45
C LEU A 108 -4.55 8.47 4.25
N ALA A 109 -3.31 7.97 4.18
CA ALA A 109 -2.87 7.12 3.09
C ALA A 109 -3.65 5.79 3.02
N GLN A 110 -3.98 5.19 4.17
CA GLN A 110 -4.82 3.99 4.22
C GLN A 110 -6.23 4.28 3.70
N ARG A 111 -6.85 5.42 4.05
CA ARG A 111 -8.16 5.82 3.50
C ARG A 111 -8.11 6.11 2.00
N MET A 112 -7.05 6.78 1.53
CA MET A 112 -6.82 6.99 0.10
C MET A 112 -6.65 5.67 -0.67
N PHE A 113 -6.12 4.64 -0.03
CA PHE A 113 -5.99 3.32 -0.63
C PHE A 113 -7.31 2.55 -0.66
N THR A 114 -8.14 2.66 0.37
CA THR A 114 -9.47 2.04 0.40
C THR A 114 -10.45 2.72 -0.55
N HIS A 115 -10.33 4.04 -0.75
CA HIS A 115 -11.15 4.82 -1.68
C HIS A 115 -10.28 5.52 -2.75
N PRO A 116 -9.60 4.77 -3.63
CA PRO A 116 -8.63 5.34 -4.58
C PRO A 116 -9.28 6.30 -5.59
N TRP A 117 -10.56 6.11 -5.90
CA TRP A 117 -11.31 6.87 -6.90
C TRP A 117 -12.11 8.02 -6.32
N PHE A 118 -12.10 8.21 -5.00
CA PHE A 118 -12.68 9.39 -4.39
C PHE A 118 -11.95 10.65 -4.88
N GLU A 119 -12.68 11.76 -4.99
CA GLU A 119 -12.17 13.07 -5.39
C GLU A 119 -11.39 13.72 -4.23
N TRP A 120 -10.26 13.12 -3.91
CA TRP A 120 -9.33 13.61 -2.91
C TRP A 120 -8.81 14.99 -3.31
N ASP A 121 -9.23 16.00 -2.56
CA ASP A 121 -8.69 17.36 -2.59
C ASP A 121 -8.23 17.79 -1.18
N LEU A 122 -7.06 18.41 -1.09
CA LEU A 122 -6.46 18.78 0.19
C LEU A 122 -7.27 19.85 0.94
N ARG A 123 -7.92 20.78 0.22
CA ARG A 123 -8.78 21.80 0.84
C ARG A 123 -10.04 21.15 1.36
N PHE A 124 -10.64 20.25 0.58
CA PHE A 124 -11.78 19.48 1.01
C PHE A 124 -11.49 18.65 2.27
N VAL A 125 -10.37 17.93 2.31
CA VAL A 125 -9.94 17.19 3.50
C VAL A 125 -9.74 18.13 4.69
N ALA A 126 -9.12 19.30 4.50
CA ALA A 126 -8.95 20.27 5.58
C ALA A 126 -10.29 20.77 6.14
N THR A 127 -11.27 21.06 5.26
CA THR A 127 -12.64 21.41 5.65
C THR A 127 -13.31 20.30 6.45
N GLN A 128 -13.20 19.04 6.01
CA GLN A 128 -13.75 17.88 6.73
C GLN A 128 -13.11 17.68 8.11
N LEU A 129 -11.87 18.12 8.30
CA LEU A 129 -11.16 18.05 9.57
C LEU A 129 -11.27 19.35 10.40
N ALA A 130 -12.08 20.32 9.96
CA ALA A 130 -12.22 21.63 10.59
C ALA A 130 -10.86 22.35 10.81
N THR A 131 -9.97 22.28 9.81
CA THR A 131 -8.62 22.87 9.86
C THR A 131 -8.26 23.59 8.56
N THR A 132 -7.08 24.19 8.49
CA THR A 132 -6.59 24.83 7.26
C THR A 132 -5.73 23.87 6.44
N SER A 133 -5.68 24.04 5.11
CA SER A 133 -4.77 23.23 4.28
C SER A 133 -3.31 23.37 4.67
N LYS A 134 -2.92 24.53 5.23
CA LYS A 134 -1.56 24.80 5.69
C LYS A 134 -1.22 23.95 6.92
N ASP A 135 -2.11 23.89 7.89
CA ASP A 135 -1.91 23.09 9.11
C ASP A 135 -1.92 21.59 8.79
N LEU A 136 -2.80 21.19 7.85
CA LEU A 136 -2.85 19.84 7.34
C LEU A 136 -1.54 19.44 6.64
N GLN A 137 -0.98 20.30 5.79
CA GLN A 137 0.33 20.07 5.16
C GLN A 137 1.46 19.99 6.19
N ALA A 138 1.47 20.89 7.17
CA ALA A 138 2.47 20.87 8.24
C ALA A 138 2.41 19.56 9.03
N THR A 139 1.20 19.06 9.31
CA THR A 139 0.97 17.78 9.98
C THR A 139 1.47 16.60 9.13
N LEU A 140 1.14 16.57 7.84
CA LEU A 140 1.62 15.54 6.93
C LEU A 140 3.15 15.56 6.81
N PHE A 141 3.75 16.74 6.72
CA PHE A 141 5.19 16.90 6.64
C PHE A 141 5.89 16.37 7.90
N ARG A 142 5.34 16.65 9.09
CA ARG A 142 5.84 16.11 10.37
C ARG A 142 5.81 14.57 10.41
N ASP A 143 4.85 13.96 9.71
CA ASP A 143 4.74 12.51 9.58
C ASP A 143 5.58 11.94 8.42
N ALA A 144 6.34 12.77 7.70
CA ALA A 144 7.09 12.44 6.49
C ALA A 144 6.21 11.99 5.30
N TYR A 145 4.99 12.50 5.21
CA TYR A 145 4.07 12.28 4.10
C TYR A 145 3.93 13.51 3.21
N SER A 146 3.73 13.24 1.91
CA SER A 146 3.27 14.21 0.92
C SER A 146 1.91 13.76 0.42
N TYR A 147 0.91 14.64 0.47
CA TYR A 147 -0.48 14.36 0.09
C TYR A 147 -0.58 13.76 -1.32
N GLU A 148 -0.13 14.51 -2.33
CA GLU A 148 -0.17 14.12 -3.75
C GLU A 148 0.62 12.83 -4.02
N SER A 149 1.79 12.72 -3.39
CA SER A 149 2.65 11.56 -3.56
C SER A 149 2.01 10.31 -2.96
N ALA A 150 1.39 10.42 -1.78
CA ALA A 150 0.69 9.31 -1.14
C ALA A 150 -0.49 8.86 -1.99
N LEU A 151 -1.36 9.79 -2.42
CA LEU A 151 -2.53 9.47 -3.25
C LEU A 151 -2.14 8.77 -4.56
N ARG A 152 -1.14 9.29 -5.27
CA ARG A 152 -0.63 8.69 -6.51
C ARG A 152 -0.14 7.25 -6.29
N ARG A 153 0.56 7.00 -5.18
CA ARG A 153 1.08 5.68 -4.83
C ARG A 153 -0.03 4.71 -4.42
N CYS A 154 -1.02 5.18 -3.66
CA CYS A 154 -2.23 4.40 -3.36
C CYS A 154 -2.96 3.98 -4.63
N ARG A 155 -3.23 4.92 -5.55
CA ARG A 155 -3.87 4.63 -6.85
C ARG A 155 -3.05 3.68 -7.72
N ARG A 156 -1.72 3.84 -7.77
CA ARG A 156 -0.82 2.93 -8.51
C ARG A 156 -0.88 1.52 -7.94
N LEU A 157 -0.81 1.38 -6.61
CA LEU A 157 -0.92 0.08 -5.94
C LEU A 157 -2.28 -0.56 -6.20
N HIS A 158 -3.37 0.20 -6.07
CA HIS A 158 -4.72 -0.29 -6.33
C HIS A 158 -4.86 -0.81 -7.77
N GLY A 159 -4.42 -0.02 -8.76
CA GLY A 159 -4.45 -0.44 -10.15
C GLY A 159 -3.60 -1.68 -10.44
N MET A 160 -2.46 -1.85 -9.74
CA MET A 160 -1.64 -3.07 -9.81
C MET A 160 -2.38 -4.29 -9.25
N LEU A 161 -3.09 -4.13 -8.13
CA LEU A 161 -3.83 -5.21 -7.48
C LEU A 161 -5.08 -5.61 -8.26
N GLU A 162 -5.78 -4.65 -8.88
CA GLU A 162 -7.00 -4.93 -9.66
C GLU A 162 -6.70 -5.55 -11.03
N ARG A 163 -5.75 -4.99 -11.77
CA ARG A 163 -5.50 -5.38 -13.17
C ARG A 163 -4.32 -6.34 -13.34
N GLY A 164 -3.56 -6.57 -12.28
CA GLY A 164 -2.24 -7.18 -12.37
C GLY A 164 -1.19 -6.24 -12.95
N HIS A 165 0.07 -6.68 -12.93
CA HIS A 165 1.20 -5.93 -13.49
C HIS A 165 2.33 -6.88 -13.89
N SER A 166 2.94 -6.63 -15.05
CA SER A 166 4.10 -7.39 -15.55
C SER A 166 3.92 -8.92 -15.54
N GLY A 167 2.72 -9.43 -15.83
CA GLY A 167 2.42 -10.86 -15.79
C GLY A 167 2.27 -11.46 -14.38
N CYS A 168 2.14 -10.60 -13.35
CA CYS A 168 1.74 -10.97 -12.00
C CYS A 168 0.28 -10.54 -11.77
N PHE A 169 -0.55 -11.48 -11.35
CA PHE A 169 -1.98 -11.27 -11.07
C PHE A 169 -2.23 -11.38 -9.58
N PHE A 170 -3.17 -10.58 -9.06
CA PHE A 170 -3.51 -10.56 -7.64
C PHE A 170 -4.99 -10.88 -7.45
N THR A 171 -5.30 -11.60 -6.38
CA THR A 171 -6.68 -11.92 -6.00
C THR A 171 -6.81 -11.71 -4.50
N ARG A 172 -7.77 -10.89 -4.08
CA ARG A 172 -8.03 -10.64 -2.66
C ARG A 172 -8.51 -11.94 -2.01
N VAL A 173 -7.89 -12.31 -0.89
CA VAL A 173 -8.31 -13.44 -0.06
C VAL A 173 -9.36 -12.90 0.90
N ALA A 174 -10.57 -13.46 0.88
CA ALA A 174 -11.55 -13.18 1.93
C ALA A 174 -11.01 -13.80 3.23
N GLU A 175 -10.90 -13.00 4.30
CA GLU A 175 -10.70 -13.57 5.63
C GLU A 175 -12.00 -14.33 6.01
N PRO A 176 -11.90 -15.57 6.53
CA PRO A 176 -13.06 -16.39 6.88
C PRO A 176 -13.87 -15.81 8.05
#